data_AF-A0AAV9JPV9-F1
#
_entry.id   AF-A0AAV9JPV9-F1
#
_cell.length_a   1.000
_cell.length_b   1.000
_cell.length_c   1.000
_cell.angle_alpha   90.00
_cell.angle_beta   90.00
_cell.angle_gamma   90.00
#
_symmetry.space_group_name_H-M   'P 1'
#
loop_
_entity.id
_entity.type
_entity.pdbx_description
1 polymer ?
#
loop_
_entity_poly.entity_id
_entity_poly.type
_entity_poly.pdbx_seq_one_letter_code
_entity_poly.pdbx_strand_id
1 'polypeptide(L)'
;MSLSLLLQLSLAALTLAAPVTTTGMNPSQSYGTGGGIVGFLILILDILVWIEVLKSNRPPSHKILWCLLVFILPLVGPVLYYIFSDRAKYTEGTGGYESIA
;
A
#
# COMPACT_ATOMS: atom_id res chain seq x y z
N MET A 1 21.06 0.37 48.91
CA MET A 1 19.79 0.97 48.42
C MET A 1 19.81 1.21 46.92
N SER A 2 20.84 1.84 46.35
CA SER A 2 20.94 2.16 44.92
C SER A 2 21.00 0.95 43.98
N LEU A 3 21.73 -0.12 44.31
CA LEU A 3 21.83 -1.32 43.46
C LEU A 3 20.50 -2.08 43.33
N SER A 4 19.73 -2.15 44.41
CA SER A 4 18.41 -2.79 44.44
C SER A 4 17.41 -2.07 43.53
N LEU A 5 17.48 -0.74 43.48
CA LEU A 5 16.62 0.11 42.65
C LEU A 5 16.96 -0.04 41.16
N LEU A 6 18.26 -0.15 40.84
CA LEU A 6 18.73 -0.39 39.47
C LEU A 6 18.29 -1.77 38.97
N LEU A 7 18.35 -2.80 39.81
CA LEU A 7 17.89 -4.15 39.48
C LEU A 7 16.37 -4.22 39.28
N GLN A 8 15.59 -3.51 40.11
CA GLN A 8 14.14 -3.39 39.95
C GLN A 8 13.78 -2.69 38.63
N LEU A 9 14.51 -1.63 38.26
CA LEU A 9 14.29 -0.90 37.03
C LEU A 9 14.65 -1.71 35.77
N SER A 10 15.72 -2.51 35.82
CA SER A 10 16.11 -3.38 34.69
C SER A 10 15.09 -4.50 34.45
N LEU A 11 14.56 -5.09 35.53
CA LEU A 11 13.52 -6.11 35.44
C LEU A 11 12.20 -5.52 34.92
N ALA A 12 11.84 -4.31 35.36
CA ALA A 12 10.69 -3.57 34.83
C ALA A 12 10.84 -3.25 33.34
N ALA A 13 12.02 -2.84 32.88
CA ALA A 13 12.30 -2.59 31.47
C ALA A 13 12.11 -3.83 30.59
N LEU A 14 12.43 -5.02 31.12
CA LEU A 14 12.24 -6.28 30.41
C LEU A 14 10.74 -6.65 30.27
N THR A 15 9.90 -6.29 31.24
CA THR A 15 8.43 -6.50 31.15
C THR A 15 7.75 -5.61 30.10
N LEU A 16 8.28 -4.40 29.86
CA LEU A 16 7.79 -3.47 28.83
C LEU A 16 8.15 -3.94 27.40
N ALA A 17 9.16 -4.80 27.27
CA ALA A 17 9.62 -5.37 26.01
C ALA A 17 9.01 -6.74 25.70
N ALA A 18 8.09 -7.24 26.54
CA ALA A 18 7.33 -8.44 26.21
C ALA A 18 6.48 -8.16 24.95
N PRO A 19 6.53 -9.01 23.91
CA PRO A 19 5.61 -8.87 22.80
C PRO A 19 4.19 -8.96 23.36
N VAL A 20 3.36 -7.96 23.08
CA VAL A 20 1.92 -8.08 23.30
C VAL A 20 1.40 -9.08 22.27
N THR A 21 1.52 -10.36 22.60
CA THR A 21 0.86 -11.41 21.84
C THR A 21 -0.62 -11.23 22.11
N THR A 22 -1.32 -10.51 21.22
CA THR A 22 -2.78 -10.46 21.24
C THR A 22 -3.31 -11.82 20.76
N THR A 23 -3.16 -12.85 21.59
CA THR A 23 -3.87 -14.12 21.44
C THR A 23 -5.18 -14.00 22.21
N GLY A 24 -6.08 -13.16 21.73
CA GLY A 24 -7.47 -13.15 22.17
C GLY A 24 -8.19 -14.35 21.58
N MET A 25 -8.56 -15.32 22.42
CA MET A 25 -9.34 -16.49 22.03
C MET A 25 -10.73 -16.08 21.51
N ASN A 26 -10.88 -16.02 20.19
CA ASN A 26 -12.13 -16.28 19.48
C ASN A 26 -11.77 -17.28 18.35
N PRO A 27 -12.35 -18.49 18.30
CA PRO A 27 -11.95 -19.52 17.35
C PRO A 27 -12.37 -19.24 15.89
N SER A 28 -12.79 -18.02 15.56
CA SER A 28 -13.37 -17.68 14.25
C SER A 28 -12.64 -16.57 13.46
N GLN A 29 -11.70 -15.81 14.02
CA GLN A 29 -11.12 -14.67 13.29
C GLN A 29 -9.66 -14.36 13.65
N SER A 30 -8.77 -15.36 13.56
CA SER A 30 -7.32 -15.08 13.50
C SER A 30 -6.95 -14.56 12.10
N TYR A 31 -7.24 -13.29 11.82
CA TYR A 31 -6.55 -12.51 10.78
C TYR A 31 -5.17 -12.04 11.30
N GLY A 32 -4.40 -12.95 11.91
CA GLY A 32 -3.14 -12.69 12.61
C GLY A 32 -1.95 -12.31 11.72
N THR A 33 -2.18 -12.01 10.45
CA THR A 33 -1.14 -11.58 9.48
C THR A 33 -1.63 -10.40 8.63
N GLY A 34 -2.53 -9.56 9.17
CA GLY A 34 -3.24 -8.51 8.42
C GLY A 34 -2.37 -7.52 7.63
N GLY A 35 -1.10 -7.32 8.03
CA GLY A 35 -0.17 -6.45 7.29
C GLY A 35 0.54 -7.12 6.11
N GLY A 36 0.80 -8.42 6.19
CA GLY A 36 1.64 -9.12 5.19
C GLY A 36 0.94 -9.28 3.84
N ILE A 37 -0.34 -9.68 3.86
CA ILE A 37 -1.14 -9.87 2.64
C ILE A 37 -1.45 -8.52 2.00
N VAL A 38 -1.83 -7.52 2.79
CA VAL A 38 -2.13 -6.17 2.30
C VAL A 38 -0.88 -5.50 1.73
N GLY A 39 0.26 -5.57 2.43
CA GLY A 39 1.55 -5.08 1.93
C GLY A 39 1.99 -5.78 0.65
N PHE A 40 1.76 -7.09 0.54
CA PHE A 40 2.07 -7.86 -0.67
C PHE A 40 1.18 -7.46 -1.86
N LEU A 41 -0.11 -7.23 -1.63
CA LEU A 41 -1.03 -6.71 -2.66
C LEU A 41 -0.61 -5.33 -3.15
N ILE A 42 -0.18 -4.44 -2.25
CA ILE A 42 0.32 -3.10 -2.61
C ILE A 42 1.59 -3.21 -3.46
N LEU A 43 2.50 -4.12 -3.11
CA LEU A 43 3.73 -4.37 -3.87
C LEU A 43 3.44 -4.87 -5.29
N ILE A 44 2.45 -5.76 -5.45
CA ILE A 44 1.98 -6.20 -6.77
C ILE A 44 1.39 -5.02 -7.55
N LEU A 45 0.57 -4.19 -6.89
CA LEU A 45 -0.05 -3.02 -7.52
C LEU A 45 0.99 -2.01 -8.04
N ASP A 46 2.06 -1.79 -7.28
CA ASP A 46 3.17 -0.92 -7.69
C ASP A 46 3.81 -1.44 -9.00
N ILE A 47 4.12 -2.73 -9.08
CA ILE A 47 4.69 -3.35 -10.28
C ILE A 47 3.77 -3.21 -11.50
N LEU A 48 2.46 -3.40 -11.33
CA LEU A 48 1.49 -3.27 -12.43
C LEU A 48 1.44 -1.86 -13.01
N VAL A 49 1.48 -0.83 -12.14
CA VAL A 49 1.49 0.57 -12.59
C VAL A 49 2.76 0.88 -13.38
N TRP A 50 3.92 0.37 -12.96
CA TRP A 50 5.16 0.51 -13.72
C TRP A 50 5.05 -0.11 -15.12
N ILE A 51 4.51 -1.31 -15.23
CA ILE A 51 4.29 -1.97 -16.54
C ILE A 51 3.32 -1.14 -17.41
N GLU A 52 2.25 -0.61 -16.84
CA GLU A 52 1.26 0.20 -17.55
C GLU A 52 1.86 1.54 -18.03
N VAL A 53 2.64 2.22 -17.19
CA VAL A 53 3.33 3.46 -17.52
C VAL A 53 4.38 3.23 -18.61
N LEU A 54 5.12 2.11 -18.57
CA LEU A 54 6.11 1.78 -19.60
C LEU A 54 5.45 1.39 -20.93
N LYS A 55 4.31 0.70 -20.93
CA LYS A 55 3.61 0.26 -22.15
C LYS A 55 2.79 1.34 -22.85
N SER A 56 2.43 2.42 -22.16
CA SER A 56 1.61 3.50 -22.76
C SER A 56 2.40 4.30 -23.83
N ASN A 57 1.72 4.94 -24.79
CA ASN A 57 2.33 5.87 -25.75
C ASN A 57 1.75 7.28 -25.58
N ARG A 58 1.72 7.77 -24.33
CA ARG A 58 1.28 9.11 -23.94
C ARG A 58 2.49 10.05 -23.77
N PRO A 59 2.32 11.38 -23.87
CA PRO A 59 3.42 12.33 -23.73
C PRO A 59 4.26 12.05 -22.47
N PRO A 60 5.60 12.05 -22.58
CA PRO A 60 6.52 11.55 -21.55
C PRO A 60 6.40 12.32 -20.22
N SER A 61 6.06 13.61 -20.26
CA SER A 61 5.86 14.43 -19.07
C SER A 61 4.78 13.88 -18.13
N HIS A 62 3.66 13.39 -18.67
CA HIS A 62 2.55 12.88 -17.86
C HIS A 62 2.86 11.49 -17.28
N LYS A 63 3.62 10.67 -18.02
CA LYS A 63 4.10 9.35 -17.53
C LYS A 63 5.01 9.49 -16.33
N ILE A 64 5.97 10.41 -16.41
CA ILE A 64 7.00 10.61 -15.39
C ILE A 64 6.36 11.13 -14.09
N LEU A 65 5.39 12.05 -14.20
CA LEU A 65 4.69 12.61 -13.04
C LEU A 65 3.90 11.53 -12.28
N TRP A 66 3.21 10.64 -13.00
CA TRP A 66 2.49 9.51 -12.39
C TRP A 66 3.41 8.44 -11.81
N CYS A 67 4.52 8.14 -12.48
CA CYS A 67 5.50 7.18 -11.97
C CYS A 67 6.13 7.68 -10.67
N LEU A 68 6.52 8.96 -10.61
CA LEU A 68 7.13 9.58 -9.43
C LEU A 68 6.16 9.62 -8.23
N LEU A 69 4.87 9.94 -8.48
CA LEU A 69 3.84 9.97 -7.44
C LEU A 69 3.60 8.58 -6.84
N VAL A 70 3.45 7.55 -7.68
CA VAL A 70 3.17 6.17 -7.25
C VAL A 70 4.38 5.57 -6.54
N PHE A 71 5.60 5.89 -6.99
CA PHE A 71 6.83 5.45 -6.35
C PHE A 71 7.03 6.03 -4.95
N ILE A 72 6.69 7.31 -4.74
CA ILE A 72 6.79 7.96 -3.42
C ILE A 72 5.67 7.50 -2.47
N LEU A 73 4.49 7.19 -3.00
CA LEU A 73 3.31 6.79 -2.24
C LEU A 73 2.74 5.47 -2.78
N PRO A 74 3.36 4.31 -2.53
CA PRO A 74 2.91 3.03 -3.08
C PRO A 74 1.50 2.64 -2.59
N LEU A 75 1.09 3.11 -1.41
CA LEU A 75 -0.24 2.85 -0.85
C LEU A 75 -1.34 3.72 -1.49
N VAL A 76 -1.08 5.02 -1.66
CA VAL A 76 -2.12 6.01 -2.05
C VAL A 76 -2.02 6.39 -3.52
N GLY A 77 -0.84 6.24 -4.12
CA GLY A 77 -0.54 6.53 -5.51
C GLY A 77 -1.44 5.78 -6.50
N PRO A 78 -1.65 4.46 -6.36
CA PRO A 78 -2.57 3.72 -7.24
C PRO A 78 -4.03 4.18 -7.13
N VAL A 79 -4.46 4.57 -5.92
CA VAL A 79 -5.81 5.07 -5.67
C VAL A 79 -6.01 6.45 -6.31
N LEU A 80 -5.05 7.35 -6.13
CA LEU A 80 -5.06 8.66 -6.79
C LEU A 80 -4.96 8.53 -8.31
N TYR A 81 -4.18 7.57 -8.80
CA TYR A 81 -4.11 7.23 -10.23
C TYR A 81 -5.46 6.81 -10.76
N TYR A 82 -6.19 5.96 -10.04
CA TYR A 82 -7.51 5.52 -10.47
C TYR A 82 -8.52 6.68 -10.54
N ILE A 83 -8.49 7.60 -9.57
CA ILE A 83 -9.47 8.71 -9.47
C ILE A 83 -9.12 9.91 -10.37
N PHE A 84 -7.85 10.31 -10.40
CA PHE A 84 -7.40 11.55 -11.03
C PHE A 84 -6.70 11.36 -12.37
N SER A 85 -6.34 10.13 -12.79
CA SER A 85 -5.68 9.93 -14.09
C SER A 85 -6.60 10.13 -15.30
N ASP A 86 -7.82 10.63 -15.10
CA ASP A 86 -8.79 11.01 -16.14
C ASP A 86 -8.75 10.01 -17.31
N ARG A 87 -9.10 8.76 -16.99
CA ARG A 87 -9.14 7.67 -17.98
C ARG A 87 -10.10 8.03 -19.11
N ALA A 88 -11.21 8.70 -18.77
CA ALA A 88 -12.24 9.12 -19.71
C ALA A 88 -11.68 10.02 -20.82
N LYS A 89 -10.93 11.09 -20.51
CA LYS A 89 -10.43 12.04 -21.52
C LYS A 89 -9.35 11.49 -22.46
N TYR A 90 -8.75 10.34 -22.14
CA TYR A 90 -7.78 9.67 -23.01
C TYR A 90 -8.27 8.32 -23.54
N THR A 91 -9.53 7.97 -23.28
CA THR A 91 -10.22 6.75 -23.78
C THR A 91 -11.42 7.11 -24.68
N GLU A 92 -11.60 8.40 -25.02
CA GLU A 92 -12.63 8.87 -25.95
C GLU A 92 -12.49 8.30 -27.38
N GLY A 93 -11.34 7.70 -27.73
CA GLY A 93 -11.07 7.15 -29.06
C GLY A 93 -11.14 5.62 -29.20
N THR A 94 -11.53 4.85 -28.18
CA THR A 94 -11.58 3.37 -28.27
C THR A 94 -12.94 2.77 -27.90
N GLY A 95 -13.94 3.61 -27.62
CA GLY A 95 -15.32 3.21 -27.31
C GLY A 95 -16.33 3.53 -28.41
N GLY A 96 -15.89 3.70 -29.66
CA GLY A 96 -16.75 3.92 -30.83
C GLY A 96 -17.47 2.66 -31.26
N TYR A 97 -18.32 2.10 -30.39
CA TYR A 97 -19.45 1.30 -30.87
C TYR A 97 -20.50 2.32 -31.31
N GLU A 98 -20.37 2.75 -32.56
CA GLU A 98 -21.45 3.39 -33.30
C GLU A 98 -22.69 2.50 -33.06
N SER A 99 -23.63 2.96 -32.24
CA SER A 99 -24.92 2.30 -32.09
C SER A 99 -25.60 2.40 -33.45
N ILE A 100 -25.53 1.33 -34.24
CA ILE A 100 -26.28 1.17 -35.49
C ILE A 100 -27.78 1.18 -35.14
N ALA A 101 -28.36 2.37 -35.15
CA ALA A 101 -29.80 2.61 -35.13
C ALA A 101 -30.27 2.87 -36.56
#